data_AF-A0A8T5T569-F1
#
_entry.id   AF-A0A8T5T569-F1
#
_cell.length_a   1.000
_cell.length_b   1.000
_cell.length_c   1.000
_cell.angle_alpha   90.00
_cell.angle_beta   90.00
_cell.angle_gamma   90.00
#
_symmetry.space_group_name_H-M   'P 1'
#
loop_
_entity.id
_entity.type
_entity.pdbx_description
1 polymer ?
#
loop_
_entity_poly.entity_id
_entity_poly.type
_entity_poly.pdbx_seq_one_letter_code
_entity_poly.pdbx_strand_id
1 'polypeptide(L)'
;MQGSEYITIDEALKKASGKVNLRGWIYRHRSSNKFVFINLRDESNIIQCVISKSNVPDLFDEATKLTIESSVKISGVLKEDERAPTGYEVSVTDLKIVQISEAFPITEHQSPELLYDNRHLWIRSRKLNAVFKIRHTIVGAIHEFFRSHGYYEFDAPIFQPSMSE
;
A
#
# COMPACT_ATOMS: atom_id res chain seq x y z
N MET A 1 -9.02 19.18 -2.41
CA MET A 1 -7.89 19.32 -1.47
C MET A 1 -6.73 19.90 -2.24
N GLN A 2 -6.17 21.03 -1.78
CA GLN A 2 -5.02 21.70 -2.40
C GLN A 2 -3.82 20.73 -2.48
N GLY A 3 -3.07 20.83 -3.58
CA GLY A 3 -2.05 19.87 -4.01
C GLY A 3 -1.08 19.48 -2.91
N SER A 4 -1.26 18.27 -2.38
CA SER A 4 -0.29 17.61 -1.53
C SER A 4 1.03 17.48 -2.29
N GLU A 5 2.16 17.79 -1.62
CA GLU A 5 3.52 17.55 -2.12
C GLU A 5 3.69 16.10 -2.60
N TYR A 6 2.93 15.17 -2.03
CA TYR A 6 2.92 13.74 -2.33
C TYR A 6 1.67 13.35 -3.12
N ILE A 7 1.85 12.54 -4.14
CA ILE A 7 0.77 11.92 -4.93
C ILE A 7 0.63 10.44 -4.60
N THR A 8 -0.53 9.87 -4.91
CA THR A 8 -0.73 8.41 -4.83
C THR A 8 0.04 7.69 -5.93
N ILE A 9 0.31 6.41 -5.73
CA ILE A 9 0.96 5.58 -6.74
C ILE A 9 0.10 5.48 -8.01
N ASP A 10 -1.22 5.34 -7.91
CA ASP A 10 -2.09 5.34 -9.09
C ASP A 10 -2.03 6.66 -9.87
N GLU A 11 -1.94 7.81 -9.20
CA GLU A 11 -1.74 9.10 -9.87
C GLU A 11 -0.37 9.19 -10.54
N ALA A 12 0.69 8.65 -9.90
CA ALA A 12 2.01 8.57 -10.50
C ALA A 12 2.00 7.71 -11.78
N LEU A 13 1.36 6.53 -11.74
CA LEU A 13 1.24 5.65 -12.90
C LEU A 13 0.47 6.32 -14.05
N LYS A 14 -0.59 7.10 -13.75
CA LYS A 14 -1.31 7.90 -14.76
C LYS A 14 -0.46 9.01 -15.37
N LYS A 15 0.48 9.59 -14.61
CA LYS A 15 1.40 10.62 -15.09
C LYS A 15 2.43 10.07 -16.08
N ALA A 16 2.78 8.79 -15.98
CA ALA A 16 3.73 8.03 -16.82
C ALA A 16 5.19 8.53 -16.83
N SER A 17 5.47 9.80 -16.55
CA SER A 17 6.82 10.34 -16.56
C SER A 17 7.05 11.51 -15.59
N GLY A 18 8.33 11.82 -15.36
CA GLY A 18 8.77 12.99 -14.61
C GLY A 18 8.98 12.75 -13.12
N LYS A 19 9.17 13.84 -12.37
CA LYS A 19 9.42 13.77 -10.93
C LYS A 19 8.14 13.42 -10.17
N VAL A 20 8.27 12.55 -9.18
CA VAL A 20 7.19 12.11 -8.30
C VAL A 20 7.69 12.08 -6.86
N ASN A 21 6.80 12.45 -5.93
CA ASN A 21 7.01 12.30 -4.50
C ASN A 21 5.93 11.36 -3.99
N LEU A 22 6.36 10.25 -3.40
CA LEU A 22 5.51 9.17 -2.92
C LEU A 22 5.74 8.95 -1.44
N ARG A 23 4.73 8.41 -0.76
CA ARG A 23 4.83 7.99 0.63
C ARG A 23 4.08 6.70 0.82
N GLY A 24 4.55 5.85 1.70
CA GLY A 24 3.90 4.57 1.94
C GLY A 24 4.75 3.66 2.79
N TRP A 25 4.49 2.36 2.62
CA TRP A 25 5.13 1.30 3.39
C TRP A 25 5.92 0.38 2.47
N ILE A 26 7.06 -0.12 2.97
CA ILE A 26 7.86 -1.11 2.27
C ILE A 26 7.09 -2.43 2.23
N TYR A 27 6.59 -2.82 1.05
CA TYR A 27 5.89 -4.09 0.87
C TYR A 27 6.86 -5.24 0.62
N ARG A 28 7.92 -4.99 -0.16
CA ARG A 28 9.05 -5.90 -0.33
C ARG A 28 10.34 -5.10 -0.41
N HIS A 29 11.41 -5.71 0.07
CA HIS A 29 12.75 -5.15 0.04
C HIS A 29 13.72 -6.22 -0.45
N ARG A 30 14.61 -5.83 -1.35
CA ARG A 30 15.75 -6.66 -1.77
C ARG A 30 16.96 -5.75 -1.96
N SER A 31 18.12 -6.18 -1.49
CA SER A 31 19.38 -5.45 -1.66
C SER A 31 20.42 -6.32 -2.36
N SER A 32 21.34 -5.65 -3.05
CA SER A 32 22.52 -6.20 -3.68
C SER A 32 23.68 -5.23 -3.43
N ASN A 33 24.91 -5.57 -3.82
CA ASN A 33 26.06 -4.68 -3.63
C ASN A 33 25.97 -3.33 -4.39
N LYS A 34 25.08 -3.23 -5.39
CA LYS A 34 24.96 -2.04 -6.27
C LYS A 34 23.60 -1.34 -6.18
N PHE A 35 22.54 -2.10 -5.93
CA PHE A 35 21.17 -1.60 -5.95
C PHE A 35 20.38 -2.07 -4.74
N VAL A 36 19.53 -1.19 -4.21
CA VAL A 36 18.41 -1.54 -3.33
C VAL A 36 17.12 -1.37 -4.14
N PHE A 37 16.28 -2.40 -4.15
CA PHE A 37 14.95 -2.36 -4.74
C PHE A 37 13.91 -2.47 -3.65
N ILE A 38 12.98 -1.51 -3.67
CA ILE A 38 11.88 -1.40 -2.74
C ILE A 38 10.60 -1.50 -3.55
N ASN A 39 9.68 -2.38 -3.17
CA ASN A 39 8.30 -2.26 -3.61
C ASN A 39 7.59 -1.39 -2.59
N LEU A 40 7.32 -0.13 -2.94
CA LEU A 40 6.57 0.79 -2.11
C LEU A 40 5.07 0.54 -2.31
N ARG A 41 4.32 0.43 -1.22
CA ARG A 41 2.86 0.29 -1.23
C ARG A 41 2.21 1.48 -0.55
N ASP A 42 1.16 2.01 -1.17
CA ASP A 42 0.20 2.90 -0.53
C ASP A 42 -1.22 2.28 -0.60
N GLU A 43 -2.25 3.05 -0.27
CA GLU A 43 -3.65 2.60 -0.35
C GLU A 43 -4.14 2.34 -1.78
N SER A 44 -3.49 2.96 -2.77
CA SER A 44 -3.87 2.90 -4.18
C SER A 44 -3.24 1.68 -4.85
N ASN A 45 -1.91 1.52 -4.76
CA ASN A 45 -1.18 0.52 -5.54
C ASN A 45 0.21 0.20 -4.95
N ILE A 46 1.04 -0.48 -5.75
CA ILE A 46 2.44 -0.81 -5.46
C ILE A 46 3.31 -0.36 -6.63
N ILE A 47 4.49 0.20 -6.36
CA ILE A 47 5.47 0.56 -7.38
C ILE A 47 6.89 0.18 -6.97
N GLN A 48 7.71 -0.19 -7.94
CA GLN A 48 9.13 -0.45 -7.71
C GLN A 48 9.89 0.88 -7.61
N CYS A 49 10.70 1.01 -6.57
CA CYS A 49 11.63 2.10 -6.33
C CYS A 49 13.05 1.55 -6.31
N VAL A 50 13.95 2.14 -7.10
CA VAL A 50 15.33 1.68 -7.27
C VAL A 50 16.30 2.74 -6.77
N ILE A 51 17.17 2.33 -5.85
CA ILE A 51 18.24 3.16 -5.28
C ILE A 51 19.57 2.59 -5.77
N SER A 52 20.31 3.40 -6.52
CA SER A 52 21.65 3.03 -7.03
C SER A 52 22.74 3.61 -6.13
N LYS A 53 23.67 2.75 -5.67
CA LYS A 53 24.82 3.18 -4.87
C LYS A 53 25.68 4.24 -5.58
N SER A 54 25.75 4.20 -6.91
CA SER A 54 26.51 5.17 -7.71
C SER A 54 25.92 6.58 -7.71
N ASN A 55 24.59 6.69 -7.52
CA ASN A 55 23.87 7.95 -7.69
C ASN A 55 23.61 8.62 -6.35
N VAL A 56 23.33 7.83 -5.31
CA VAL A 56 22.97 8.32 -3.97
C VAL A 56 23.59 7.41 -2.89
N PRO A 57 24.92 7.46 -2.69
CA PRO A 57 25.63 6.54 -1.79
C PRO A 57 25.16 6.63 -0.33
N ASP A 58 24.89 7.82 0.18
CA ASP A 58 24.43 8.00 1.57
C ASP A 58 23.04 7.39 1.79
N LEU A 59 22.12 7.59 0.84
CA LEU A 59 20.78 6.99 0.89
C LEU A 59 20.82 5.48 0.73
N PHE A 60 21.81 4.95 0.00
CA PHE A 60 21.95 3.52 -0.20
C PHE A 60 22.16 2.79 1.13
N ASP A 61 23.06 3.30 1.98
CA ASP A 61 23.35 2.68 3.28
C ASP A 61 22.14 2.75 4.22
N GLU A 62 21.36 3.84 4.20
CA GLU A 62 20.10 3.91 4.94
C GLU A 62 19.04 2.95 4.39
N ALA A 63 18.91 2.87 3.07
CA ALA A 63 17.93 2.01 2.42
C ALA A 63 18.18 0.52 2.66
N THR A 64 19.44 0.09 2.87
CA THR A 64 19.74 -1.30 3.23
C THR A 64 19.20 -1.72 4.59
N LYS A 65 18.93 -0.76 5.49
CA LYS A 65 18.41 -1.01 6.85
C LYS A 65 16.88 -1.14 6.90
N LEU A 66 16.19 -0.82 5.82
CA LEU A 66 14.73 -0.84 5.76
C LEU A 66 14.20 -2.28 5.86
N THR A 67 13.15 -2.45 6.65
CA THR A 67 12.43 -3.71 6.84
C THR A 67 11.04 -3.60 6.22
N ILE A 68 10.40 -4.76 5.99
CA ILE A 68 9.00 -4.83 5.56
C ILE A 68 8.11 -4.05 6.54
N GLU A 69 7.12 -3.33 6.02
CA GLU A 69 6.23 -2.39 6.72
C GLU A 69 6.92 -1.15 7.34
N SER A 70 8.20 -0.91 7.08
CA SER A 70 8.79 0.41 7.37
C SER A 70 8.06 1.50 6.60
N SER A 71 7.87 2.67 7.20
CA SER A 71 7.20 3.80 6.55
C SER A 71 8.22 4.82 6.05
N VAL A 72 8.05 5.26 4.79
CA VAL A 72 9.01 6.11 4.10
C VAL A 72 8.32 7.15 3.23
N LYS A 73 9.06 8.22 2.94
CA LYS A 73 8.78 9.19 1.89
C LYS A 73 9.91 9.08 0.86
N ILE A 74 9.55 8.97 -0.41
CA ILE A 74 10.48 8.75 -1.53
C ILE A 74 10.23 9.84 -2.57
N SER A 75 11.28 10.51 -3.00
CA SER A 75 11.24 11.39 -4.17
C SER A 75 12.15 10.83 -5.24
N GLY A 76 11.73 10.92 -6.50
CA GLY A 76 12.50 10.38 -7.60
C GLY A 76 11.92 10.68 -8.97
N VAL A 77 12.48 10.04 -9.98
CA VAL A 77 12.06 10.16 -11.38
C VAL A 77 11.37 8.86 -11.80
N LEU A 78 10.12 8.98 -12.23
CA LEU A 78 9.36 7.89 -12.81
C LEU A 78 9.90 7.55 -14.20
N LYS A 79 10.14 6.27 -14.46
CA LYS A 79 10.64 5.74 -15.72
C LYS A 79 9.86 4.49 -16.10
N GLU A 80 9.64 4.30 -17.40
CA GLU A 80 9.14 3.04 -17.93
C GLU A 80 10.20 1.95 -17.79
N ASP A 81 9.78 0.79 -17.32
CA ASP A 81 10.56 -0.44 -17.32
C ASP A 81 9.60 -1.63 -17.44
N GLU A 82 9.61 -2.31 -18.59
CA GLU A 82 8.75 -3.47 -18.86
C GLU A 82 8.96 -4.63 -17.88
N ARG A 83 10.10 -4.67 -17.18
CA ARG A 83 10.40 -5.69 -16.17
C ARG A 83 9.77 -5.38 -14.82
N ALA A 84 9.37 -4.12 -14.60
CA ALA A 84 8.70 -3.72 -13.37
C ALA A 84 7.24 -4.24 -13.37
N PRO A 85 6.70 -4.69 -12.22
CA PRO A 85 5.35 -5.26 -12.15
C PRO A 85 4.23 -4.35 -12.67
N THR A 86 4.45 -3.03 -12.63
CA THR A 86 3.51 -2.01 -13.11
C THR A 86 3.89 -1.44 -14.47
N GLY A 87 4.99 -1.89 -15.09
CA GLY A 87 5.58 -1.27 -16.28
C GLY A 87 6.35 0.02 -16.01
N TYR A 88 6.42 0.45 -14.75
CA TYR A 88 7.12 1.67 -14.33
C TYR A 88 7.90 1.43 -13.03
N GLU A 89 9.01 2.16 -12.88
CA GLU A 89 9.78 2.25 -11.66
C GLU A 89 10.18 3.69 -11.33
N VAL A 90 10.49 3.93 -10.07
CA VAL A 90 10.99 5.22 -9.58
C VAL A 90 12.49 5.10 -9.33
N SER A 91 13.28 5.84 -10.10
CA SER A 91 14.69 6.05 -9.79
C SER A 91 14.79 7.07 -8.66
N VAL A 92 15.11 6.58 -7.47
CA VAL A 92 15.05 7.36 -6.22
C VAL A 92 16.21 8.35 -6.17
N THR A 93 15.88 9.61 -5.86
CA THR A 93 16.83 10.70 -5.66
C THR A 93 16.86 11.18 -4.21
N ASP A 94 15.79 10.93 -3.45
CA ASP A 94 15.68 11.28 -2.04
C ASP A 94 14.86 10.22 -1.29
N LEU A 95 15.28 9.91 -0.07
CA LEU A 95 14.62 8.95 0.82
C LEU A 95 14.59 9.53 2.23
N LYS A 96 13.38 9.66 2.79
CA LYS A 96 13.19 10.01 4.19
C LYS A 96 12.48 8.87 4.91
N ILE A 97 13.18 8.28 5.87
CA ILE A 97 12.63 7.26 6.75
C ILE A 97 11.74 7.94 7.79
N VAL A 98 10.48 7.51 7.87
CA VAL A 98 9.55 7.97 8.91
C VAL A 98 9.66 7.06 10.12
N GLN A 99 9.64 5.74 9.90
CA GLN A 99 9.84 4.74 10.94
C GLN A 99 10.34 3.42 10.33
N ILE A 100 11.33 2.81 10.97
CA ILE A 100 11.78 1.45 10.67
C ILE A 100 10.92 0.47 11.45
N SER A 101 10.35 -0.52 10.76
CA SER A 101 9.52 -1.54 11.39
C SER A 101 10.36 -2.63 12.05
N GLU A 102 9.81 -3.23 13.09
CA GLU A 102 10.27 -4.52 13.59
C GLU A 102 10.04 -5.62 12.54
N ALA A 103 10.63 -6.79 12.79
CA ALA A 103 10.50 -7.95 11.91
C ALA A 103 9.03 -8.31 11.69
N PHE A 104 8.61 -8.31 10.42
CA PHE A 104 7.22 -8.57 10.08
C PHE A 104 6.86 -10.05 10.34
N PRO A 105 5.85 -10.35 11.17
CA PRO A 105 5.61 -11.71 11.67
C PRO A 105 4.94 -12.64 10.63
N ILE A 106 4.44 -12.10 9.52
CA ILE A 106 3.74 -12.87 8.49
C ILE A 106 4.65 -13.07 7.28
N THR A 107 5.04 -14.31 7.00
CA THR A 107 5.74 -14.69 5.76
C THR A 107 4.79 -15.25 4.70
N GLU A 108 5.30 -15.74 3.57
CA GLU A 108 4.50 -16.13 2.40
C GLU A 108 3.52 -17.29 2.64
N HIS A 109 3.90 -18.27 3.48
CA HIS A 109 3.09 -19.44 3.79
C HIS A 109 2.87 -19.53 5.29
N GLN A 110 1.63 -19.33 5.73
CA GLN A 110 1.26 -19.30 7.15
C GLN A 110 -0.08 -19.99 7.36
N SER A 111 -0.29 -20.53 8.56
CA SER A 111 -1.57 -21.14 8.93
C SER A 111 -2.66 -20.06 9.05
N PRO A 112 -3.94 -20.41 8.81
CA PRO A 112 -5.04 -19.48 9.02
C PRO A 112 -5.06 -18.86 10.43
N GLU A 113 -4.73 -19.64 11.46
CA GLU A 113 -4.72 -19.21 12.86
C GLU A 113 -3.74 -18.05 13.07
N LEU A 114 -2.48 -18.18 12.62
CA LEU A 114 -1.49 -17.10 12.75
C LEU A 114 -1.94 -15.83 12.02
N LEU A 115 -2.57 -16.00 10.85
CA LEU A 115 -3.09 -14.88 10.07
C LEU A 115 -4.27 -14.18 10.77
N TYR A 116 -5.11 -14.92 11.50
CA TYR A 116 -6.19 -14.36 12.31
C TYR A 116 -5.68 -13.70 13.59
N ASP A 117 -4.71 -14.27 14.28
CA ASP A 117 -4.08 -13.65 15.45
C ASP A 117 -3.39 -12.33 15.07
N ASN A 118 -2.77 -12.29 13.88
CA ASN A 118 -2.14 -11.10 13.33
C ASN A 118 -3.04 -10.35 12.34
N ARG A 119 -4.37 -10.44 12.49
CA ARG A 119 -5.33 -9.88 11.54
C ARG A 119 -5.09 -8.41 11.23
N HIS A 120 -4.76 -7.62 12.25
CA HIS A 120 -4.46 -6.19 12.17
C HIS A 120 -3.29 -5.85 11.22
N LEU A 121 -2.36 -6.79 11.00
CA LEU A 121 -1.31 -6.70 9.98
C LEU A 121 -1.76 -7.33 8.66
N TRP A 122 -2.41 -8.48 8.72
CA TRP A 122 -2.80 -9.24 7.55
C TRP A 122 -3.78 -8.49 6.63
N ILE A 123 -4.65 -7.64 7.17
CA ILE A 123 -5.55 -6.77 6.38
C ILE A 123 -4.82 -5.88 5.36
N ARG A 124 -3.51 -5.63 5.56
CA ARG A 124 -2.65 -4.85 4.66
C ARG A 124 -2.15 -5.66 3.45
N SER A 125 -2.42 -6.96 3.42
CA SER A 125 -2.13 -7.80 2.26
C SER A 125 -2.98 -7.40 1.05
N ARG A 126 -2.43 -7.57 -0.16
CA ARG A 126 -3.12 -7.22 -1.40
C ARG A 126 -4.47 -7.93 -1.54
N LYS A 127 -4.54 -9.21 -1.18
CA LYS A 127 -5.75 -10.02 -1.26
C LYS A 127 -6.86 -9.44 -0.38
N LEU A 128 -6.58 -9.16 0.88
CA LEU A 128 -7.60 -8.68 1.80
C LEU A 128 -7.99 -7.23 1.54
N ASN A 129 -7.04 -6.39 1.15
CA ASN A 129 -7.35 -5.04 0.71
C ASN A 129 -8.33 -5.05 -0.48
N ALA A 130 -8.11 -5.93 -1.47
CA ALA A 130 -9.03 -6.11 -2.59
C ALA A 130 -10.41 -6.62 -2.13
N VAL A 131 -10.46 -7.62 -1.25
CA VAL A 131 -11.73 -8.14 -0.68
C VAL A 131 -12.50 -7.02 0.04
N PHE A 132 -11.83 -6.19 0.82
CA PHE A 132 -12.49 -5.08 1.52
C PHE A 132 -12.95 -3.96 0.59
N LYS A 133 -12.18 -3.66 -0.46
CA LYS A 133 -12.62 -2.73 -1.52
C LYS A 133 -13.88 -3.25 -2.23
N ILE A 134 -13.95 -4.54 -2.55
CA ILE A 134 -15.15 -5.17 -3.11
C ILE A 134 -16.32 -5.08 -2.13
N ARG A 135 -16.10 -5.41 -0.85
CA ARG A 135 -17.15 -5.29 0.18
C ARG A 135 -17.67 -3.85 0.28
N HIS A 136 -16.77 -2.86 0.26
CA HIS A 136 -17.15 -1.44 0.27
C HIS A 136 -18.07 -1.09 -0.92
N THR A 137 -17.70 -1.52 -2.13
CA THR A 137 -18.54 -1.33 -3.33
C THR A 137 -19.90 -2.00 -3.20
N ILE A 138 -19.96 -3.25 -2.72
CA ILE A 138 -21.21 -4.00 -2.56
C ILE A 138 -22.15 -3.28 -1.57
N VAL A 139 -21.64 -2.86 -0.41
CA VAL A 139 -22.43 -2.15 0.59
C VAL A 139 -22.97 -0.84 0.02
N GLY A 140 -22.14 -0.06 -0.66
CA GLY A 140 -22.58 1.17 -1.33
C GLY A 140 -23.69 0.93 -2.35
N ALA A 141 -23.52 -0.08 -3.21
CA ALA A 141 -24.49 -0.43 -4.24
C ALA A 141 -25.85 -0.86 -3.67
N ILE A 142 -25.87 -1.59 -2.54
CA ILE A 142 -27.10 -1.97 -1.85
C ILE A 142 -27.86 -0.72 -1.40
N HIS A 143 -27.16 0.24 -0.77
CA HIS A 143 -27.80 1.46 -0.25
C HIS A 143 -28.29 2.33 -1.41
N GLU A 144 -27.50 2.46 -2.48
CA GLU A 144 -27.88 3.20 -3.68
C GLU A 144 -29.10 2.60 -4.38
N PHE A 145 -29.16 1.27 -4.49
CA PHE A 145 -30.31 0.56 -5.04
C PHE A 145 -31.60 0.91 -4.26
N PHE A 146 -31.63 0.74 -2.94
CA PHE A 146 -32.85 1.00 -2.18
C PHE A 146 -33.25 2.47 -2.18
N ARG A 147 -32.28 3.39 -2.02
CA ARG A 147 -32.56 4.84 -2.04
C ARG A 147 -33.12 5.30 -3.37
N SER A 148 -32.58 4.80 -4.49
CA SER A 148 -33.08 5.15 -5.83
C SER A 148 -34.51 4.66 -6.09
N HIS A 149 -35.02 3.72 -5.30
CA HIS A 149 -36.40 3.22 -5.37
C HIS A 149 -37.32 3.83 -4.30
N GLY A 150 -36.88 4.87 -3.60
CA GLY A 150 -37.70 5.59 -2.61
C GLY A 150 -37.82 4.90 -1.25
N TYR A 151 -36.99 3.88 -0.97
CA TYR A 151 -36.91 3.27 0.35
C TYR A 151 -36.10 4.13 1.31
N TYR A 152 -36.45 4.04 2.59
CA TYR A 152 -35.72 4.67 3.70
C TYR A 152 -34.94 3.61 4.47
N GLU A 153 -33.71 3.94 4.81
CA GLU A 153 -32.83 3.08 5.63
C GLU A 153 -33.31 3.13 7.09
N PHE A 154 -33.44 1.97 7.74
CA PHE A 154 -33.85 1.83 9.14
C PHE A 154 -32.94 0.85 9.87
N ASP A 155 -32.22 1.35 10.88
CA ASP A 155 -31.34 0.55 11.72
C ASP A 155 -32.12 -0.02 12.92
N ALA A 156 -32.42 -1.31 12.86
CA ALA A 156 -33.12 -2.03 13.92
C ALA A 156 -32.23 -2.25 15.16
N PRO A 157 -32.81 -2.37 16.37
CA PRO A 157 -32.04 -2.71 17.57
C PRO A 157 -31.39 -4.09 17.45
N ILE A 158 -30.09 -4.17 17.76
CA ILE A 158 -29.31 -5.43 17.71
C ILE A 158 -29.56 -6.28 18.97
N PHE A 159 -29.57 -5.67 20.15
CA PHE A 159 -29.86 -6.38 21.40
C PHE A 159 -31.36 -6.58 21.56
N GLN A 160 -31.76 -7.82 21.82
CA GLN A 160 -33.14 -8.20 22.06
C GLN A 160 -33.31 -8.83 23.45
N PRO A 161 -34.46 -8.61 24.11
CA PRO A 161 -34.70 -9.12 25.46
C PRO A 161 -34.92 -10.63 25.52
N SER A 162 -35.35 -11.25 24.41
CA SER A 162 -35.57 -12.68 24.31
C SER A 162 -35.18 -13.18 22.93
N MET A 163 -34.94 -14.49 22.81
CA MET A 163 -34.83 -15.16 21.52
C MET A 163 -36.15 -14.98 20.75
N SER A 164 -36.07 -14.52 19.51
CA SER A 164 -37.19 -14.59 18.56
C SER A 164 -37.30 -16.01 17.99
N GLU A 165 -38.54 -16.50 17.83
CA GLU A 165 -38.85 -17.78 17.14
C GLU A 165 -38.46 -17.78 15.66
#